data_AF-A0A965B4J7-F1
#
_entry.id   AF-A0A965B4J7-F1
#
_cell.length_a   1.000
_cell.length_b   1.000
_cell.length_c   1.000
_cell.angle_alpha   90.00
_cell.angle_beta   90.00
_cell.angle_gamma   90.00
#
_symmetry.space_group_name_H-M   'P 1'
#
loop_
_entity.id
_entity.type
_entity.pdbx_description
1 polymer ?
#
loop_
_entity_poly.entity_id
_entity_poly.type
_entity_poly.pdbx_seq_one_letter_code
_entity_poly.pdbx_strand_id
1 'polypeptide(L)'
;MAGAPETLVTGDAVVLDVQIAQLPVRAVGALIDIGAITVCYVLGIVLWAMTLPRFDDALTAAILIIFTVGVIVGYPVVLETATRGRSLGKVVMGLRVVSEDGSPERFRQALFRALAG
;
A
#
# COMPACT_ATOMS: atom_id res chain seq x y z
N MET A 1 17.77 -22.36 -10.01
CA MET A 1 18.79 -21.45 -10.58
C MET A 1 18.43 -20.05 -10.11
N ALA A 2 19.15 -19.51 -9.13
CA ALA A 2 18.96 -18.12 -8.69
C ALA A 2 19.45 -17.23 -9.84
N GLY A 3 18.56 -16.43 -10.43
CA GLY A 3 18.91 -15.52 -11.52
C GLY A 3 20.03 -14.59 -11.08
N ALA A 4 20.95 -14.29 -12.00
CA ALA A 4 21.96 -13.26 -11.78
C ALA A 4 21.26 -11.96 -11.34
N PRO A 5 21.80 -11.21 -10.35
CA PRO A 5 21.20 -9.95 -9.94
C PRO A 5 21.12 -9.02 -11.14
N GLU A 6 19.90 -8.61 -11.52
CA GLU A 6 19.73 -7.64 -12.58
C GLU A 6 20.22 -6.29 -12.09
N THR A 7 21.35 -5.87 -12.66
CA THR A 7 22.00 -4.60 -12.38
C THR A 7 21.10 -3.45 -12.84
N LEU A 8 20.67 -2.60 -11.90
CA LEU A 8 19.82 -1.47 -12.23
C LEU A 8 20.66 -0.32 -12.77
N VAL A 9 20.44 0.10 -14.02
CA VAL A 9 21.16 1.22 -14.62
C VAL A 9 20.24 2.43 -14.70
N THR A 10 20.58 3.51 -13.99
CA THR A 10 19.84 4.77 -14.07
C THR A 10 20.04 5.47 -15.43
N GLY A 11 19.19 6.46 -15.76
CA GLY A 11 19.33 7.26 -16.99
C GLY A 11 20.67 7.98 -17.17
N ASP A 12 21.42 8.22 -16.08
CA ASP A 12 22.78 8.76 -16.09
C ASP A 12 23.87 7.66 -16.27
N ALA A 13 23.48 6.46 -16.71
CA ALA A 13 24.35 5.28 -16.86
C ALA A 13 25.05 4.84 -15.55
N VAL A 14 24.46 5.17 -14.39
CA VAL A 14 24.97 4.75 -13.07
C VAL A 14 24.38 3.41 -12.69
N VAL A 15 25.25 2.48 -12.30
CA VAL A 15 24.85 1.16 -11.81
C VAL A 15 24.46 1.27 -10.34
N LEU A 16 23.19 1.00 -10.03
CA LEU A 16 22.70 0.76 -8.68
C LEU A 16 22.67 -0.74 -8.38
N ASP A 17 23.32 -1.13 -7.28
CA ASP A 17 23.21 -2.46 -6.71
C ASP A 17 21.96 -2.53 -5.81
N VAL A 18 20.83 -2.91 -6.39
CA VAL A 18 19.56 -3.07 -5.67
C VAL A 18 19.33 -4.53 -5.35
N GLN A 19 19.28 -4.86 -4.07
CA GLN A 19 18.93 -6.20 -3.63
C GLN A 19 17.42 -6.42 -3.77
N ILE A 20 17.03 -7.27 -4.72
CA ILE A 20 15.63 -7.65 -4.92
C ILE A 20 15.17 -8.50 -3.73
N ALA A 21 14.13 -8.03 -3.03
CA ALA A 21 13.56 -8.76 -1.91
C ALA A 21 12.95 -10.10 -2.36
N GLN A 22 13.21 -11.15 -1.60
CA GLN A 22 12.66 -12.47 -1.87
C GLN A 22 11.13 -12.49 -1.69
N LEU A 23 10.46 -13.33 -2.47
CA LEU A 23 9.00 -13.50 -2.48
C LEU A 23 8.39 -13.73 -1.07
N PRO A 24 8.98 -14.57 -0.20
CA PRO A 24 8.42 -14.80 1.15
C PRO A 24 8.43 -13.54 2.03
N VAL A 25 9.50 -12.74 1.98
CA VAL A 25 9.61 -11.51 2.78
C VAL A 25 8.57 -10.47 2.31
N ARG A 26 8.35 -10.39 0.99
CA ARG A 26 7.29 -9.56 0.41
C ARG A 26 5.90 -10.04 0.83
N ALA A 27 5.67 -11.35 0.86
CA ALA A 27 4.39 -11.92 1.28
C ALA A 27 4.09 -11.61 2.76
N VAL A 28 5.08 -11.73 3.66
CA VAL A 28 4.89 -11.36 5.08
C VAL A 28 4.58 -9.88 5.23
N GLY A 29 5.28 -9.00 4.50
CA GLY A 29 4.97 -7.57 4.48
C GLY A 29 3.53 -7.31 4.02
N ALA A 30 3.09 -7.97 2.94
CA ALA A 30 1.72 -7.86 2.46
C ALA A 30 0.68 -8.38 3.47
N LEU A 31 0.97 -9.46 4.18
CA LEU A 31 0.09 -9.99 5.23
C LEU A 31 -0.10 -9.00 6.39
N ILE A 32 0.97 -8.28 6.78
CA ILE A 32 0.88 -7.23 7.80
C ILE A 32 0.00 -6.09 7.31
N ASP A 33 0.17 -5.66 6.05
CA ASP A 33 -0.67 -4.61 5.46
C ASP A 33 -2.14 -5.02 5.35
N ILE A 34 -2.43 -6.27 4.95
CA ILE A 34 -3.79 -6.83 4.94
C ILE A 34 -4.39 -6.84 6.35
N GLY A 35 -3.59 -7.19 7.36
CA GLY A 35 -4.01 -7.13 8.76
C GLY A 35 -4.36 -5.70 9.19
N ALA A 36 -3.52 -4.72 8.86
CA ALA A 36 -3.77 -3.31 9.16
C ALA A 36 -5.05 -2.78 8.47
N ILE A 37 -5.24 -3.12 7.19
CA ILE A 37 -6.44 -2.78 6.43
C ILE A 37 -7.68 -3.41 7.07
N THR A 38 -7.60 -4.69 7.44
CA THR A 38 -8.71 -5.43 8.07
C THR A 38 -9.09 -4.82 9.41
N VAL A 39 -8.11 -4.51 10.27
CA VAL A 39 -8.36 -3.86 11.56
C VAL A 39 -9.00 -2.49 11.36
N CYS A 40 -8.45 -1.68 10.44
CA CYS A 40 -9.02 -0.36 10.13
C CYS A 40 -10.47 -0.46 9.62
N TYR A 41 -10.73 -1.40 8.72
CA TYR A 41 -12.05 -1.63 8.14
C TYR A 41 -13.07 -2.05 9.20
N VAL A 42 -12.76 -3.10 9.98
CA VAL A 42 -13.63 -3.61 11.04
C VAL A 42 -13.90 -2.53 12.08
N LEU A 43 -12.86 -1.80 12.51
CA LEU A 43 -13.02 -0.72 13.48
C LEU A 43 -13.95 0.38 12.94
N GLY A 44 -13.76 0.82 11.70
CA GLY A 44 -14.61 1.86 11.12
C GLY A 44 -16.06 1.41 10.94
N ILE A 45 -16.30 0.14 10.55
CA ILE A 45 -17.65 -0.43 10.49
C ILE A 45 -18.29 -0.48 11.88
N VAL A 46 -17.56 -0.92 12.91
CA VAL A 46 -18.06 -0.97 14.28
C VAL A 46 -18.40 0.43 14.79
N LEU A 47 -17.54 1.41 14.56
CA LEU A 47 -17.78 2.80 14.95
C LEU A 47 -18.99 3.40 14.21
N TRP A 48 -19.14 3.10 12.92
CA TRP A 48 -20.30 3.52 12.14
C TRP A 48 -21.59 2.85 12.61
N ALA A 49 -21.55 1.57 12.95
CA ALA A 49 -22.72 0.84 13.44
C ALA A 49 -23.34 1.49 14.70
N MET A 50 -22.52 2.13 15.55
CA MET A 50 -22.98 2.87 16.73
C MET A 50 -23.78 4.14 16.40
N THR A 51 -23.79 4.60 15.15
CA THR A 51 -24.47 5.82 14.72
C THR A 51 -25.69 5.59 13.83
N LEU A 52 -25.95 4.35 13.41
CA LEU A 52 -27.03 3.98 12.46
C LEU A 52 -28.41 4.56 12.79
N PRO A 53 -28.88 4.62 14.05
CA PRO A 53 -30.22 5.17 14.34
C PRO A 53 -30.40 6.66 14.02
N ARG A 54 -29.32 7.36 13.65
CA ARG A 54 -29.27 8.83 13.56
C ARG A 54 -29.26 9.36 12.12
N PHE A 55 -29.10 8.48 11.13
CA PHE A 55 -28.85 8.87 9.74
C PHE A 55 -29.77 8.13 8.78
N ASP A 56 -30.04 8.74 7.62
CA ASP A 56 -30.79 8.09 6.54
C ASP A 56 -29.93 7.08 5.77
N ASP A 57 -30.61 6.25 4.98
CA ASP A 57 -29.97 5.17 4.21
C ASP A 57 -29.04 5.70 3.12
N ALA A 58 -29.36 6.84 2.50
CA ALA A 58 -28.55 7.39 1.41
C ALA A 58 -27.22 7.92 1.92
N LEU A 59 -27.24 8.66 3.05
CA LEU A 59 -26.03 9.13 3.72
C LEU A 59 -25.18 7.94 4.22
N THR A 60 -25.83 6.93 4.79
CA THR A 60 -25.16 5.71 5.24
C THR A 60 -24.43 5.00 4.10
N ALA A 61 -25.11 4.80 2.97
CA ALA A 61 -24.51 4.18 1.79
C ALA A 61 -23.31 5.00 1.27
N ALA A 62 -23.46 6.32 1.15
CA ALA A 62 -22.40 7.20 0.69
C ALA A 62 -21.15 7.10 1.57
N ILE A 63 -21.32 7.14 2.89
CA ILE A 63 -20.20 7.06 3.84
C ILE A 63 -19.53 5.70 3.80
N LEU A 64 -20.30 4.60 3.77
CA LEU A 64 -19.74 3.25 3.70
C LEU A 64 -18.95 3.02 2.40
N ILE A 65 -19.40 3.58 1.27
CA ILE A 65 -18.67 3.53 -0.01
C ILE A 65 -17.35 4.31 0.11
N ILE A 66 -17.41 5.57 0.54
CA ILE A 66 -16.23 6.43 0.69
C ILE A 66 -15.22 5.79 1.64
N PHE A 67 -15.71 5.26 2.77
CA PHE A 67 -14.89 4.57 3.76
C PHE A 67 -14.23 3.33 3.17
N THR A 68 -14.98 2.49 2.46
CA THR A 68 -14.45 1.26 1.85
C THR A 68 -13.35 1.58 0.84
N VAL A 69 -13.59 2.54 -0.06
CA VAL A 69 -12.58 2.97 -1.03
C VAL A 69 -11.38 3.61 -0.32
N GLY A 70 -11.63 4.44 0.69
CA GLY A 70 -10.59 5.09 1.48
C GLY A 70 -9.69 4.11 2.24
N VAL A 71 -10.23 3.01 2.75
CA VAL A 71 -9.45 1.99 3.45
C VAL A 71 -8.72 1.07 2.49
N ILE A 72 -9.35 0.62 1.40
CA ILE A 72 -8.73 -0.34 0.47
C ILE A 72 -7.69 0.36 -0.43
N VAL A 73 -8.03 1.53 -0.98
CA VAL A 73 -7.18 2.27 -1.92
C VAL A 73 -6.46 3.41 -1.23
N GLY A 74 -7.15 4.17 -0.38
CA GLY A 74 -6.55 5.33 0.29
C GLY A 74 -5.41 4.95 1.24
N TYR A 75 -5.54 3.88 2.03
CA TYR A 75 -4.48 3.41 2.94
C TYR A 75 -3.13 3.16 2.23
N PRO A 76 -3.03 2.27 1.23
CA PRO A 76 -1.74 2.01 0.57
C PRO A 76 -1.23 3.27 -0.14
N VAL A 77 -2.10 4.02 -0.82
CA VAL A 77 -1.70 5.22 -1.57
C VAL A 77 -1.15 6.30 -0.66
N VAL A 78 -1.83 6.62 0.44
CA VAL A 78 -1.40 7.66 1.38
C VAL A 78 -0.09 7.27 2.05
N LEU A 79 0.01 6.04 2.57
CA LEU A 79 1.21 5.60 3.25
C LEU A 79 2.40 5.56 2.30
N GLU A 80 2.27 4.96 1.13
CA GLU A 80 3.39 4.81 0.21
C GLU A 80 3.81 6.15 -0.39
N THR A 81 2.86 7.06 -0.64
CA THR A 81 3.17 8.43 -1.09
C THR A 81 3.90 9.21 0.01
N ALA A 82 3.42 9.16 1.26
CA ALA A 82 4.01 9.90 2.38
C ALA A 82 5.40 9.36 2.77
N THR A 83 5.59 8.05 2.68
CA THR A 83 6.83 7.36 3.10
C THR A 83 7.80 7.08 1.95
N ARG A 84 7.44 7.49 0.72
CA ARG A 84 8.23 7.26 -0.50
C ARG A 84 8.49 5.77 -0.79
N GLY A 85 7.41 4.97 -0.68
CA GLY A 85 7.35 3.57 -1.07
C GLY A 85 7.35 2.55 0.07
N ARG A 86 6.95 2.94 1.29
CA ARG A 86 6.92 2.06 2.46
C ARG A 86 5.55 2.05 3.16
N SER A 87 4.76 1.01 2.94
CA SER A 87 3.60 0.69 3.77
C SER A 87 4.04 0.18 5.16
N LEU A 88 3.12 0.04 6.11
CA LEU A 88 3.45 -0.44 7.46
C LEU A 88 4.15 -1.80 7.44
N GLY A 89 3.62 -2.75 6.69
CA GLY A 89 4.24 -4.07 6.52
C GLY A 89 5.62 -3.99 5.90
N LYS A 90 5.82 -3.09 4.93
CA LYS A 90 7.14 -2.87 4.32
C LYS A 90 8.13 -2.25 5.31
N VAL A 91 7.71 -1.30 6.15
CA VAL A 91 8.57 -0.74 7.19
C VAL A 91 9.03 -1.83 8.15
N VAL A 92 8.10 -2.68 8.62
CA VAL A 92 8.40 -3.79 9.54
C VAL A 92 9.38 -4.78 8.91
N MET A 93 9.18 -5.11 7.62
CA MET A 93 10.04 -6.05 6.90
C MET A 93 11.31 -5.42 6.32
N GLY A 94 11.58 -4.13 6.57
CA GLY A 94 12.74 -3.41 6.02
C GLY A 94 12.70 -3.21 4.51
N LEU A 95 11.53 -3.35 3.89
CA LEU A 95 11.31 -3.25 2.45
C LEU A 95 11.01 -1.81 2.01
N ARG A 96 11.25 -1.55 0.73
CA ARG A 96 10.86 -0.30 0.07
C ARG A 96 10.59 -0.57 -1.40
N VAL A 97 9.51 0.01 -1.92
CA VAL A 97 9.27 0.04 -3.35
C VAL A 97 9.97 1.24 -3.98
N VAL A 98 10.65 1.00 -5.09
CA VAL A 98 11.33 2.01 -5.90
C VAL A 98 10.89 1.83 -7.36
N SER A 99 11.01 2.90 -8.15
CA SER A 99 10.77 2.83 -9.59
C SER A 99 11.85 2.00 -10.28
N GLU A 100 11.62 1.64 -11.55
CA GLU A 100 12.63 0.97 -12.38
C GLU A 100 13.91 1.81 -12.50
N ASP A 101 13.84 3.14 -12.52
CA ASP A 101 15.05 3.98 -12.49
C ASP A 101 15.62 4.19 -11.08
N GLY A 102 15.19 3.44 -10.06
CA GLY A 102 15.61 3.59 -8.67
C GLY A 102 15.09 4.84 -7.95
N SER A 103 14.34 5.71 -8.65
CA SER A 103 13.76 6.92 -8.08
C SER A 103 12.68 6.61 -7.02
N PRO A 104 12.49 7.49 -6.02
CA PRO A 104 11.43 7.34 -5.03
C PRO A 104 10.05 7.21 -5.68
N GLU A 105 9.19 6.38 -5.09
CA GLU A 105 7.83 6.20 -5.58
C GLU A 105 7.02 7.51 -5.56
N ARG A 106 6.26 7.73 -6.64
CA ARG A 106 5.37 8.88 -6.81
C ARG A 106 3.92 8.48 -6.56
N PHE A 107 3.09 9.46 -6.19
CA PHE A 107 1.64 9.27 -5.98
C PHE A 107 0.95 8.47 -7.09
N ARG A 108 1.23 8.79 -8.35
CA ARG A 108 0.62 8.12 -9.51
C ARG A 108 0.92 6.62 -9.52
N GLN A 109 2.15 6.23 -9.21
CA GLN A 109 2.57 4.81 -9.19
C GLN A 109 1.88 4.06 -8.05
N ALA A 110 1.85 4.67 -6.85
CA ALA A 110 1.15 4.11 -5.69
C ALA A 110 -0.35 3.94 -5.98
N LEU A 111 -0.98 4.93 -6.62
CA LEU A 111 -2.39 4.87 -7.01
C LEU A 111 -2.68 3.74 -8.00
N PHE A 112 -1.92 3.64 -9.09
CA PHE A 112 -2.13 2.56 -10.06
C PHE A 112 -1.91 1.18 -9.44
N ARG A 113 -0.90 1.04 -8.57
CA ARG A 113 -0.66 -0.22 -7.87
C ARG A 113 -1.82 -0.59 -6.94
N ALA A 114 -2.31 0.36 -6.15
CA ALA A 114 -3.43 0.13 -5.25
C ALA A 114 -4.72 -0.26 -5.98
N LEU A 115 -4.89 0.18 -7.23
CA LEU A 115 -6.03 -0.17 -8.07
C LEU A 115 -5.85 -1.49 -8.83
N ALA A 116 -4.62 -1.88 -9.14
CA ALA A 116 -4.32 -3.10 -9.89
C ALA A 116 -4.47 -4.38 -9.06
N GLY A 117 -4.27 -4.30 -7.74
CA GLY A 117 -4.28 -5.45 -6.82
C GLY A 117 -2.91 -6.10 -6.68
#